data_AF-A0A3L6LZP0-F1
#
_entry.id   AF-A0A3L6LZP0-F1
#
_cell.length_a   1.000
_cell.length_b   1.000
_cell.length_c   1.000
_cell.angle_alpha   90.00
_cell.angle_beta   90.00
_cell.angle_gamma   90.00
#
_symmetry.space_group_name_H-M   'P 1'
#
loop_
_entity.id
_entity.type
_entity.pdbx_description
1 polymer ?
#
loop_
_entity_poly.entity_id
_entity_poly.type
_entity_poly.pdbx_seq_one_letter_code
_entity_poly.pdbx_strand_id
1 'polypeptide(L)' 'MLAWLKGVFSAKKAPLSDLDQARALIAAIDRGGVPLNPLRVNHIARQLGLEVSRHAPVEATIERIRAAIQRAAPPTA' A
#
# COMPACT_ATOMS: atom_id res chain seq x y z
N MET A 1 7.61 39.99 18.69
CA MET A 1 8.64 39.36 17.85
C MET A 1 9.18 38.21 18.71
N LEU A 2 8.77 36.94 18.63
CA LEU A 2 8.64 36.01 17.50
C LEU A 2 7.50 35.00 17.78
N ALA A 3 6.53 34.89 16.87
CA ALA A 3 5.38 33.97 16.96
C ALA A 3 5.60 32.71 16.08
N TRP A 4 6.78 32.08 16.14
CA TRP A 4 7.17 31.01 15.22
C TRP A 4 7.11 29.58 15.82
N LEU A 5 6.57 29.42 17.03
CA LEU A 5 6.43 28.11 17.69
C LEU A 5 5.11 27.39 17.38
N LYS A 6 4.54 27.60 16.18
CA LYS A 6 3.31 26.90 15.75
C LYS A 6 3.62 26.03 14.54
N GLY A 7 3.57 24.71 14.73
CA GLY A 7 3.27 23.84 13.59
C GLY A 7 3.91 22.46 13.55
N VAL A 8 4.57 21.93 14.59
CA VAL A 8 4.90 20.49 14.61
C VAL A 8 3.68 19.69 15.10
N PHE A 9 2.52 19.96 14.51
CA PHE A 9 1.41 19.02 14.58
C PHE A 9 1.70 17.92 13.56
N SER A 10 2.53 16.95 13.98
CA SER A 10 2.39 15.59 13.47
C SER A 10 0.99 15.12 13.87
N ALA A 11 0.00 15.50 13.06
CA ALA A 11 -1.24 14.76 13.00
C ALA A 11 -0.81 13.33 12.71
N LYS A 12 -0.87 12.45 13.71
CA LYS A 12 -0.63 11.03 13.55
C LYS A 12 -1.62 10.60 12.46
N LYS A 13 -1.13 10.51 11.22
CA LYS A 13 -1.93 10.11 10.07
C LYS A 13 -2.58 8.80 10.51
N ALA A 14 -3.92 8.78 10.56
CA ALA A 14 -4.64 7.58 10.97
C ALA A 14 -4.01 6.39 10.21
N PRO A 15 -3.82 5.23 10.87
CA PRO A 15 -3.22 4.08 10.21
C PRO A 15 -3.95 3.87 8.88
N LEU A 16 -3.19 3.91 7.78
CA LEU A 16 -3.76 3.77 6.44
C LEU A 16 -4.61 2.51 6.41
N SER A 17 -5.80 2.60 5.81
CA SER A 17 -6.61 1.41 5.58
C SER A 17 -5.78 0.41 4.76
N ASP A 18 -6.08 -0.89 4.90
CA ASP A 18 -5.34 -1.94 4.18
C ASP A 18 -5.35 -1.69 2.66
N LEU A 19 -6.45 -1.14 2.14
CA LEU A 19 -6.59 -0.74 0.74
C LEU A 19 -5.69 0.45 0.38
N ASP A 20 -5.58 1.47 1.24
CA ASP A 20 -4.70 2.61 1.01
C ASP A 20 -3.22 2.21 1.05
N GLN A 21 -2.85 1.29 1.94
CA GLN A 21 -1.50 0.73 1.99
C GLN A 21 -1.16 -0.01 0.70
N ALA A 22 -2.10 -0.80 0.18
CA ALA A 22 -1.95 -1.49 -1.08
C ALA A 22 -1.84 -0.53 -2.27
N ARG A 23 -2.68 0.52 -2.33
CA ARG A 23 -2.58 1.56 -3.36
C ARG A 23 -1.24 2.29 -3.30
N ALA A 24 -0.77 2.64 -2.10
CA ALA A 24 0.52 3.30 -1.91
C ALA A 24 1.68 2.41 -2.36
N LEU A 25 1.62 1.10 -2.08
CA LEU A 25 2.61 0.13 -2.56
C LEU A 25 2.65 0.09 -4.09
N ILE A 26 1.50 -0.10 -4.75
CA ILE A 26 1.43 -0.16 -6.22
C ILE A 26 1.90 1.16 -6.84
N ALA A 27 1.43 2.30 -6.33
CA ALA A 27 1.84 3.61 -6.84
C ALA A 27 3.34 3.89 -6.67
N ALA A 28 4.00 3.30 -5.66
CA ALA A 28 5.46 3.38 -5.52
C ALA A 28 6.18 2.51 -6.55
N ILE A 29 5.64 1.32 -6.84
CA ILE A 29 6.17 0.40 -7.85
C ILE A 29 6.03 1.00 -9.26
N ASP A 30 4.87 1.57 -9.57
CA ASP A 30 4.59 2.19 -10.87
C ASP A 30 5.51 3.39 -11.16
N ARG A 31 6.04 4.03 -10.11
CA ARG A 31 7.05 5.09 -10.21
C ARG A 31 8.49 4.56 -10.38
N GLY A 32 8.66 3.25 -10.58
CA GLY A 32 9.96 2.58 -10.70
C GLY A 32 10.57 2.13 -9.37
N GLY A 33 9.82 2.19 -8.26
CA GLY A 33 10.27 1.68 -6.98
C GLY A 33 10.27 0.15 -6.93
N VAL A 34 11.28 -0.46 -6.30
CA VAL A 34 11.32 -1.92 -6.10
C VAL A 34 10.99 -2.23 -4.64
N PRO A 35 10.09 -3.20 -4.35
CA PRO A 35 9.81 -3.60 -2.98
C PRO A 35 11.08 -4.17 -2.32
N LEU A 36 11.61 -3.46 -1.33
CA LEU A 36 12.80 -3.88 -0.59
C LEU A 36 12.56 -5.13 0.28
N ASN A 37 11.30 -5.48 0.55
CA ASN A 37 10.96 -6.62 1.39
C ASN A 37 9.75 -7.40 0.83
N PRO A 38 9.98 -8.60 0.24
CA PRO A 38 8.93 -9.52 -0.20
C PRO A 38 7.88 -9.85 0.88
N LEU A 39 8.30 -9.97 2.14
CA LEU A 39 7.40 -10.30 3.25
C LEU A 39 6.38 -9.18 3.48
N ARG A 40 6.78 -7.91 3.28
CA ARG A 40 5.88 -6.77 3.40
C ARG A 40 4.82 -6.79 2.31
N VAL A 41 5.19 -7.16 1.09
CA VAL A 41 4.24 -7.32 -0.03
C VAL A 41 3.23 -8.43 0.30
N ASN A 42 3.70 -9.57 0.80
CA ASN A 42 2.84 -10.68 1.20
C ASN A 42 1.92 -10.31 2.37
N HIS A 43 2.40 -9.53 3.33
CA HIS A 43 1.57 -9.05 4.44
C HIS A 43 0.41 -8.19 3.94
N ILE A 44 0.69 -7.20 3.09
CA ILE A 44 -0.33 -6.34 2.48
C ILE A 44 -1.33 -7.16 1.68
N ALA A 45 -0.87 -8.15 0.90
CA ALA A 45 -1.75 -9.05 0.18
C ALA A 45 -2.71 -9.80 1.12
N ARG A 46 -2.20 -10.34 2.25
CA ARG A 46 -3.01 -11.02 3.26
C ARG A 46 -4.02 -10.09 3.94
N GLN A 47 -3.64 -8.84 4.19
CA GLN A 47 -4.56 -7.82 4.73
C GLN A 47 -5.72 -7.54 3.76
N LEU A 48 -5.48 -7.60 2.44
CA LEU A 48 -6.54 -7.53 1.43
C LEU A 48 -7.37 -8.82 1.31
N GLY A 49 -7.13 -9.84 2.14
CA GLY A 49 -7.80 -11.14 2.06
C GLY A 49 -7.28 -12.04 0.94
N LEU A 50 -6.12 -11.72 0.32
CA LEU A 50 -5.52 -12.57 -0.69
C LEU A 50 -4.69 -13.67 -0.05
N GLU A 51 -4.92 -14.91 -0.47
CA GLU A 51 -4.00 -16.00 -0.18
C GLU A 51 -2.74 -15.89 -1.04
N VAL A 52 -1.59 -15.91 -0.37
CA VAL A 52 -0.25 -15.83 -0.98
C VAL A 52 0.66 -16.91 -0.40
N SER A 53 1.25 -17.70 -1.29
CA SER A 53 2.28 -18.67 -0.93
C SER A 53 3.57 -17.96 -0.56
N ARG A 54 4.27 -18.46 0.46
CA ARG A 54 5.62 -18.00 0.82
C ARG A 54 6.67 -18.21 -0.27
N HIS A 55 6.37 -19.04 -1.27
CA HIS A 55 7.25 -19.33 -2.40
C HIS A 55 6.75 -18.69 -3.70
N ALA A 56 5.65 -17.93 -3.65
CA ALA A 56 5.19 -17.19 -4.82
C ALA A 56 6.21 -16.10 -5.19
N PRO A 57 6.51 -15.91 -6.48
CA PRO A 57 7.30 -14.77 -6.93
C PRO A 57 6.58 -13.46 -6.58
N VAL A 58 7.35 -12.44 -6.19
CA VAL A 58 6.82 -11.17 -5.66
C VAL A 58 5.98 -10.45 -6.71
N GLU A 59 6.41 -10.53 -7.97
CA GLU A 59 5.74 -9.96 -9.14
C GLU A 59 4.32 -10.53 -9.28
N ALA A 60 4.15 -11.85 -9.07
CA ALA A 60 2.83 -12.47 -9.10
C ALA A 60 1.95 -11.98 -7.94
N THR A 61 2.52 -11.73 -6.77
CA THR A 61 1.79 -11.13 -5.65
C THR A 61 1.39 -9.68 -5.95
N ILE A 62 2.26 -8.89 -6.57
CA ILE A 62 1.98 -7.51 -6.99
C ILE A 62 0.79 -7.49 -7.96
N GLU A 63 0.78 -8.35 -8.96
CA GLU A 63 -0.32 -8.45 -9.93
C GLU A 63 -1.65 -8.83 -9.25
N ARG A 64 -1.63 -9.74 -8.27
CA ARG A 64 -2.83 -10.08 -7.49
C ARG A 64 -3.34 -8.89 -6.67
N ILE A 65 -2.44 -8.12 -6.07
CA ILE A 65 -2.78 -6.88 -5.35
C ILE A 65 -3.41 -5.86 -6.31
N ARG A 66 -2.84 -5.65 -7.51
CA ARG A 66 -3.41 -4.77 -8.54
C ARG A 66 -4.84 -5.16 -8.89
N ALA A 67 -5.09 -6.44 -9.16
CA ALA A 67 -6.43 -6.94 -9.46
C ALA A 67 -7.41 -6.75 -8.29
N ALA A 68 -6.97 -6.96 -7.05
CA ALA A 68 -7.80 -6.74 -5.86
C ALA A 68 -8.20 -5.26 -5.70
N ILE A 69 -7.25 -4.34 -5.90
CA ILE A 69 -7.52 -2.89 -5.87
C ILE A 69 -8.53 -2.50 -6.95
N GLN A 70 -8.40 -3.03 -8.17
CA GLN A 70 -9.33 -2.74 -9.26
C GLN A 70 -10.76 -3.21 -8.94
N ARG A 71 -10.93 -4.38 -8.33
CA ARG A 71 -12.24 -4.89 -7.88
C ARG A 71 -12.84 -4.06 -6.75
N ALA A 72 -12.00 -3.54 -5.86
CA ALA A 72 -12.41 -2.70 -4.74
C ALA A 72 -12.61 -1.22 -5.12
N ALA A 73 -12.14 -0.80 -6.31
CA ALA A 73 -12.48 0.51 -6.82
C ALA A 73 -13.96 0.51 -7.20
N PRO A 74 -14.75 1.51 -6.76
CA PRO A 74 -16.08 1.69 -7.31
C PRO A 74 -15.96 1.83 -8.84
N PRO A 75 -16.87 1.26 -9.65
CA PRO A 75 -16.88 1.53 -11.07
C PRO A 75 -17.04 3.04 -11.22
N THR A 76 -15.96 3.73 -11.57
CA THR A 76 -16.03 5.09 -12.10
C THR A 76 -16.80 4.96 -13.41
N ALA A 77 -18.11 5.20 -13.32
CA ALA A 77 -19.01 5.45 -14.43
C ALA A 77 -18.63 6.76 -15.13
#